data_AF-A0A2E4FBG8-F1
#
_entry.id   AF-A0A2E4FBG8-F1
#
_cell.length_a   1.000
_cell.length_b   1.000
_cell.length_c   1.000
_cell.angle_alpha   90.00
_cell.angle_beta   90.00
_cell.angle_gamma   90.00
#
_symmetry.space_group_name_H-M   'P 1'
#
loop_
_entity.id
_entity.type
_entity.pdbx_description
1 polymer ?
#
loop_
_entity_poly.entity_id
_entity_poly.type
_entity_poly.pdbx_seq_one_letter_code
_entity_poly.pdbx_strand_id
1 'polypeptide(L)' 'MLTRAKDDTGVLIEQESIMKRALRLEWLGQTIASVSWGASVFVYGISSAGDWLQLIAASAWLVANLAALTPSDPSE' A
#
# COMPACT_ATOMS: atom_id res chain seq x y z
N MET A 1 37.25 13.15 17.53
CA MET A 1 35.92 12.51 17.65
C MET A 1 34.93 13.35 16.87
N LEU A 2 34.71 13.04 15.59
CA LEU A 2 33.71 13.69 14.73
C LEU A 2 32.52 12.73 14.62
N THR A 3 31.62 12.82 15.59
CA THR A 3 30.41 12.00 15.62
C THR A 3 29.42 12.55 14.60
N ARG A 4 29.31 11.84 13.47
CA ARG A 4 28.04 11.29 12.99
C ARG A 4 26.86 12.29 12.95
N ALA A 5 26.95 13.34 12.14
CA ALA A 5 25.82 14.22 11.80
C ALA A 5 25.13 13.86 10.46
N LYS A 6 25.66 12.87 9.73
CA LYS A 6 25.18 12.45 8.40
C LYS A 6 23.96 11.53 8.45
N ASP A 7 23.70 10.88 9.60
CA ASP A 7 22.61 9.90 9.74
C ASP A 7 21.26 10.56 10.08
N ASP A 8 21.24 11.60 10.92
CA ASP A 8 19.99 12.25 11.34
C ASP A 8 19.28 12.99 10.19
N THR A 9 20.02 13.51 9.21
CA THR A 9 19.42 14.26 8.10
C THR A 9 18.86 13.34 7.01
N GLY A 10 19.43 12.14 6.83
CA GLY A 10 18.92 11.13 5.90
C GLY A 10 17.59 10.53 6.37
N VAL A 11 17.51 10.21 7.67
CA VAL A 11 16.32 9.63 8.31
C VAL A 11 15.13 10.60 8.32
N LEU A 12 15.36 11.89 8.58
CA LEU A 12 14.28 12.89 8.59
C LEU A 12 13.72 13.17 7.18
N ILE A 13 14.57 13.15 6.16
CA ILE A 13 14.15 13.36 4.76
C ILE A 13 13.37 12.14 4.21
N GLU A 14 13.67 10.92 4.66
CA GLU A 14 12.95 9.72 4.22
C GLU A 14 11.54 9.62 4.85
N GLN A 15 11.45 9.89 6.16
CA GLN A 15 10.20 9.82 6.94
C GLN A 15 9.15 10.85 6.50
N GLU A 16 9.56 12.09 6.19
CA GLU A 16 8.65 13.09 5.64
C GLU A 16 8.13 12.70 4.24
N SER A 17 8.92 11.94 3.46
CA SER A 17 8.58 11.53 2.10
C SER A 17 7.54 10.39 2.07
N ILE A 18 7.53 9.49 3.05
CA ILE A 18 6.52 8.42 3.20
C ILE A 18 5.23 8.98 3.82
N MET A 19 5.35 9.84 4.84
CA MET A 19 4.21 10.45 5.54
C MET A 19 3.38 11.40 4.66
N LYS A 20 4.00 12.08 3.68
CA LYS A 20 3.28 12.86 2.65
C LYS A 20 2.74 12.01 1.50
N ARG A 21 3.46 10.97 1.10
CA ARG A 21 3.08 10.06 -0.01
C ARG A 21 1.90 9.16 0.34
N ALA A 22 1.68 8.95 1.63
CA ALA A 22 0.55 8.25 2.22
C ALA A 22 -0.51 9.20 2.82
N LEU A 23 -0.58 10.48 2.41
CA LEU A 23 -1.65 11.42 2.77
C LEU A 23 -3.01 10.98 2.18
N ARG A 24 -3.50 9.90 2.78
CA ARG A 24 -4.85 9.39 3.01
C ARG A 24 -5.78 9.28 1.83
N LEU A 25 -6.02 10.31 1.03
CA LEU A 25 -7.03 10.24 -0.03
C LEU A 25 -6.60 9.37 -1.20
N GLU A 26 -5.34 9.46 -1.61
CA GLU A 26 -4.84 8.67 -2.75
C GLU A 26 -4.75 7.19 -2.37
N TRP A 27 -4.23 6.90 -1.16
CA TRP A 27 -4.21 5.56 -0.59
C TRP A 27 -5.63 4.98 -0.38
N LEU A 28 -6.55 5.79 0.15
CA LEU A 28 -7.95 5.40 0.36
C LEU A 28 -8.67 5.21 -0.98
N GLY A 29 -8.38 6.04 -1.98
CA GLY A 29 -8.89 5.91 -3.34
C GLY A 29 -8.42 4.62 -4.02
N GLN A 30 -7.14 4.28 -3.91
CA GLN A 30 -6.59 3.02 -4.41
C GLN A 30 -7.21 1.81 -3.70
N THR A 31 -7.44 1.92 -2.39
CA THR A 31 -8.13 0.89 -1.60
C THR A 31 -9.59 0.72 -2.03
N ILE A 32 -10.34 1.81 -2.17
CA ILE A 32 -11.73 1.79 -2.63
C ILE A 32 -11.83 1.27 -4.08
N ALA A 33 -10.90 1.65 -4.95
CA ALA A 33 -10.85 1.18 -6.33
C ALA A 33 -10.61 -0.34 -6.38
N SER A 34 -9.66 -0.85 -5.59
CA SER A 34 -9.39 -2.29 -5.49
C SER A 34 -10.61 -3.06 -4.98
N VAL A 35 -11.27 -2.57 -3.93
CA VAL A 35 -12.51 -3.17 -3.39
C VAL A 35 -13.64 -3.11 -4.40
N SER A 36 -13.82 -1.99 -5.10
CA SER A 36 -14.86 -1.83 -6.12
C SER A 36 -14.63 -2.73 -7.33
N TRP A 37 -13.38 -2.94 -7.72
CA TRP A 37 -13.01 -3.88 -8.78
C TRP A 37 -13.35 -5.31 -8.35
N GLY A 38 -12.91 -5.74 -7.16
CA GLY A 38 -13.28 -7.06 -6.64
C GLY A 38 -14.79 -7.24 -6.52
N ALA A 39 -15.51 -6.25 -6.00
CA ALA A 39 -16.97 -6.25 -5.87
C ALA A 39 -17.69 -6.39 -7.22
N SER A 40 -17.18 -5.75 -8.29
CA SER A 40 -17.73 -5.86 -9.65
C SER A 40 -17.76 -7.32 -10.13
N VAL A 41 -16.72 -8.11 -9.82
CA VAL A 41 -16.64 -9.54 -10.18
C VAL A 41 -17.76 -10.36 -9.55
N PHE A 42 -18.18 -10.00 -8.34
CA PHE A 42 -19.35 -10.63 -7.70
C PHE A 42 -20.68 -10.16 -8.31
N VAL A 43 -20.76 -8.91 -8.79
CA VAL A 43 -22.00 -8.35 -9.38
C VAL A 43 -22.30 -8.94 -10.74
N TYR A 44 -21.31 -9.09 -11.63
CA TYR A 44 -21.53 -9.72 -12.94
C TYR A 44 -21.46 -11.26 -12.89
N GLY A 45 -20.93 -11.81 -11.79
CA GLY A 45 -20.90 -13.24 -11.50
C GLY A 45 -19.59 -13.93 -11.87
N ILE A 46 -19.18 -14.88 -11.02
CA ILE A 46 -17.97 -15.69 -11.23
C ILE A 46 -18.31 -16.84 -12.17
N SER A 47 -17.81 -16.78 -13.40
CA SER A 47 -18.16 -17.76 -14.45
C SER A 47 -16.95 -18.50 -15.02
N SER A 48 -15.74 -17.98 -14.80
CA SER A 48 -14.50 -18.52 -15.36
C SER A 48 -13.37 -18.56 -14.33
N ALA A 49 -12.35 -19.38 -14.60
CA ALA A 49 -11.07 -19.35 -13.88
C ALA A 49 -10.44 -17.95 -13.90
N GLY A 50 -10.71 -17.15 -14.93
CA GLY A 50 -10.24 -15.76 -15.03
C GLY A 50 -10.80 -14.85 -13.92
N ASP A 51 -12.05 -15.05 -13.50
CA ASP A 51 -12.69 -14.26 -12.44
C ASP A 51 -12.02 -14.52 -11.08
N TRP A 52 -11.62 -15.76 -10.83
CA TRP A 52 -10.84 -16.12 -9.65
C TRP A 52 -9.48 -15.44 -9.62
N LEU A 53 -8.79 -15.37 -10.76
CA LEU A 53 -7.53 -14.64 -10.87
C LEU A 53 -7.72 -13.14 -10.63
N GLN A 54 -8.82 -12.55 -11.11
CA GLN A 54 -9.14 -11.14 -10.86
C GLN A 54 -9.40 -10.87 -9.37
N LEU A 55 -10.10 -11.75 -8.67
CA LEU A 55 -10.33 -11.64 -7.23
C LEU A 55 -9.03 -11.75 -6.43
N ILE A 56 -8.15 -12.68 -6.81
CA ILE A 56 -6.82 -12.83 -6.20
C ILE A 56 -5.98 -11.58 -6.44
N ALA A 57 -5.99 -11.05 -7.66
CA ALA A 57 -5.25 -9.84 -8.01
C ALA A 57 -5.77 -8.61 -7.22
N ALA A 58 -7.08 -8.41 -7.15
CA ALA A 58 -7.69 -7.35 -6.34
C ALA A 58 -7.34 -7.51 -4.85
N SER A 59 -7.39 -8.74 -4.33
CA SER A 59 -7.04 -9.03 -2.94
C SER A 59 -5.56 -8.77 -2.64
N ALA A 60 -4.65 -9.19 -3.53
CA ALA A 60 -3.22 -8.93 -3.40
C ALA A 60 -2.91 -7.42 -3.44
N TRP A 61 -3.61 -6.67 -4.28
CA TRP A 61 -3.49 -5.20 -4.31
C TRP A 61 -4.00 -4.57 -3.01
N LEU A 62 -5.12 -5.05 -2.47
CA LEU A 62 -5.61 -4.58 -1.17
C LEU A 62 -4.60 -4.82 -0.05
N VAL A 63 -3.98 -6.02 -0.02
CA VAL A 63 -2.94 -6.36 0.95
C VAL A 63 -1.69 -5.50 0.78
N ALA A 64 -1.25 -5.23 -0.45
CA ALA A 64 -0.12 -4.34 -0.73
C ALA A 64 -0.39 -2.90 -0.26
N ASN A 65 -1.60 -2.39 -0.49
CA ASN A 65 -2.01 -1.09 0.05
C ASN A 65 -1.99 -1.11 1.58
N LEU A 66 -2.46 -2.18 2.23
CA LEU A 66 -2.43 -2.30 3.69
C LEU A 66 -1.00 -2.38 4.24
N ALA A 67 -0.10 -3.11 3.58
CA ALA A 67 1.31 -3.20 3.95
C ALA A 67 2.05 -1.86 3.79
N ALA A 68 1.61 -0.99 2.88
CA ALA A 68 2.15 0.35 2.76
C ALA A 68 1.83 1.25 3.98
N LEU A 69 0.93 0.83 4.88
CA LEU A 69 0.65 1.51 6.15
C LEU A 69 1.50 1.03 7.33
N THR A 70 2.21 -0.10 7.21
CA THR A 70 3.04 -0.59 8.32
C THR A 70 4.35 0.19 8.38
N PRO A 71 4.65 0.89 9.49
CA PRO A 71 5.95 1.52 9.68
C PRO A 71 7.02 0.42 9.75
N SER A 72 8.09 0.57 8.96
CA SER A 72 9.28 -0.28 9.07
C SER A 72 9.99 0.04 10.38
N ASP A 73 9.95 -0.89 11.35
CA ASP A 73 10.64 -0.76 12.63
C ASP A 73 12.16 -0.84 12.40
N PRO A 74 12.96 0.19 12.74
CA PRO A 74 14.38 0.25 12.40
C PRO A 74 15.28 -0.51 13.41
N SER A 75 14.98 -1.77 13.68
CA SER A 75 15.79 -2.61 14.58
C SER A 75 16.18 -3.95 13.98
N GLU A 76 17.00 -3.90 12.92
CA GLU A 76 18.01 -4.93 12.59
C GLU A 76 19.35 -4.25 12.25
#